data_AF-A0A2Z5PJX3-F1
#
_entry.id   AF-A0A2Z5PJX3-F1
#
_cell.length_a   1.000
_cell.length_b   1.000
_cell.length_c   1.000
_cell.angle_alpha   90.00
_cell.angle_beta   90.00
_cell.angle_gamma   90.00
#
_symmetry.space_group_name_H-M   'P 1'
#
loop_
_entity.id
_entity.type
_entity.pdbx_description
1 polymer ?
#
loop_
_entity_poly.entity_id
_entity_poly.type
_entity_poly.pdbx_seq_one_letter_code
_entity_poly.pdbx_strand_id
1 'polypeptide(L)'
;MNKKIAVLGMFCMALTLLFAGCVDNQTAVDESTTNELKSEISNLEAEVNKLKSSPNMIPNVRQNLEGHSPSISKIGTYIDPDAVVIGNVKIGDNVYVGPHAVVRCDEVPTKGIVIGNKVNIQDGVIIHALRGTKIEIEDEASLAHGSIVHGPAKIGKNAFVAFGAVVFAAEVGPGALIGHNAVVDGIGVEGGLKIPAGKMVPSGAVVMKDVDGQVKAFLPDGTVLTDLNELPNVVDWYKPVPGKVVDVNIELAEGYLKK
;
A
#
# COMPACT_ATOMS: atom_id res chain seq x y z
N MET A 1 33.43 -19.37 -6.71
CA MET A 1 33.33 -18.88 -5.31
C MET A 1 33.76 -17.43 -5.30
N ASN A 2 32.89 -16.52 -4.87
CA ASN A 2 33.01 -15.09 -5.14
C ASN A 2 34.17 -14.48 -4.32
N LYS A 3 35.17 -13.86 -4.96
CA LYS A 3 36.38 -13.32 -4.29
C LYS A 3 36.04 -12.40 -3.10
N LYS A 4 34.91 -11.70 -3.15
CA LYS A 4 34.39 -10.82 -2.08
C LYS A 4 33.99 -11.57 -0.80
N ILE A 5 33.49 -12.81 -0.90
CA ILE A 5 33.11 -13.63 0.25
C ILE A 5 34.36 -14.19 0.96
N ALA A 6 35.42 -14.49 0.19
CA ALA A 6 36.69 -14.95 0.73
C ALA A 6 37.42 -13.85 1.54
N VAL A 7 37.36 -12.59 1.08
CA VAL A 7 37.97 -11.44 1.77
C VAL A 7 37.25 -11.15 3.09
N LEU A 8 35.91 -11.16 3.10
CA LEU A 8 35.13 -10.94 4.31
C LEU A 8 35.33 -12.07 5.35
N GLY A 9 35.48 -13.32 4.87
CA GLY A 9 35.82 -14.47 5.71
C GLY A 9 37.21 -14.38 6.34
N MET A 10 38.22 -13.92 5.58
CA MET A 10 39.57 -13.68 6.12
C MET A 10 39.58 -12.54 7.15
N PHE A 11 38.79 -11.48 6.94
CA PHE A 11 38.73 -10.36 7.86
C PHE A 11 38.09 -10.73 9.21
N CYS A 12 36.99 -11.51 9.19
CA CYS A 12 36.40 -12.05 10.43
C CYS A 12 37.35 -13.01 11.16
N MET A 13 38.07 -13.87 10.43
CA MET A 13 39.00 -14.82 11.04
C MET A 13 40.22 -14.11 11.67
N ALA A 14 40.75 -13.07 11.01
CA ALA A 14 41.83 -12.25 11.55
C ALA A 14 41.41 -11.50 12.82
N LEU A 15 40.20 -10.92 12.84
CA LEU A 15 39.67 -10.23 14.02
C LEU A 15 39.44 -11.20 15.19
N THR A 16 38.99 -12.43 14.92
CA THR A 16 38.78 -13.47 15.94
C THR A 16 40.11 -13.96 16.53
N LEU A 17 41.17 -14.09 15.71
CA LEU A 17 42.51 -14.49 16.15
C LEU A 17 43.22 -13.40 16.97
N LEU A 18 42.93 -12.12 16.69
CA LEU A 18 43.40 -10.96 17.47
C LEU A 18 42.79 -10.93 18.89
N PHE A 19 41.51 -11.25 19.05
CA PHE A 19 40.87 -11.34 20.37
C PHE A 19 41.23 -12.62 21.15
N ALA A 20 41.65 -13.69 20.46
CA ALA A 20 42.07 -14.95 21.09
C ALA A 20 43.54 -14.95 21.57
N GLY A 21 44.29 -13.87 21.35
CA GLY A 21 45.69 -13.76 21.81
C GLY A 21 46.68 -14.67 21.09
N CYS A 22 46.33 -15.23 19.93
CA CYS A 22 47.17 -16.18 19.18
C CYS A 22 48.11 -15.54 18.14
N VAL A 23 48.18 -14.21 18.07
CA VAL A 23 49.05 -13.50 17.10
C VAL A 23 50.00 -12.57 17.85
N ASP A 24 51.30 -12.88 17.78
CA ASP A 24 52.36 -12.01 18.27
C ASP A 24 52.32 -10.64 17.57
N ASN A 25 52.58 -9.59 18.34
CA ASN A 25 52.43 -8.17 17.97
C ASN A 25 53.47 -7.67 16.93
N GLN A 26 53.95 -8.54 16.05
CA GLN A 26 54.99 -8.28 15.05
C GLN A 26 54.65 -8.90 13.68
N THR A 27 53.52 -8.50 13.12
CA THR A 27 53.49 -8.24 11.68
C THR A 27 53.07 -6.78 11.55
N ALA A 28 54.06 -5.89 11.41
CA ALA A 28 53.79 -4.52 11.03
C ALA A 28 53.03 -4.59 9.70
N VAL A 29 51.72 -4.32 9.74
CA VAL A 29 50.92 -4.15 8.52
C VAL A 29 51.62 -3.04 7.76
N ASP A 30 52.19 -3.37 6.59
CA ASP A 30 53.01 -2.41 5.89
C ASP A 30 52.16 -1.17 5.51
N GLU A 31 52.86 -0.06 5.33
CA GLU A 31 52.21 1.22 5.04
C GLU A 31 51.42 1.16 3.72
N SER A 32 51.82 0.29 2.79
CA SER A 32 51.12 0.05 1.53
C SER A 32 49.75 -0.59 1.74
N THR A 33 49.67 -1.62 2.57
CA THR A 33 48.45 -2.36 2.93
C THR A 33 47.50 -1.44 3.70
N THR A 34 48.05 -0.62 4.60
CA THR A 34 47.27 0.38 5.35
C THR A 34 46.69 1.46 4.42
N ASN A 35 47.45 1.87 3.40
CA ASN A 35 47.00 2.86 2.41
C ASN A 35 45.95 2.29 1.44
N GLU A 36 46.07 1.03 1.02
CA GLU A 36 45.06 0.35 0.20
C GLU A 36 43.71 0.26 0.94
N LEU A 37 43.71 -0.16 2.20
CA LEU A 37 42.51 -0.26 3.02
C LEU A 37 41.83 1.10 3.23
N LYS A 38 42.60 2.16 3.47
CA LYS A 38 42.05 3.53 3.57
C LYS A 38 41.41 3.98 2.25
N SER A 39 42.00 3.60 1.12
CA SER A 39 41.44 3.88 -0.21
C SER A 39 40.11 3.15 -0.43
N GLU A 40 40.03 1.86 -0.06
CA GLU A 40 38.80 1.08 -0.17
C GLU A 40 37.69 1.61 0.74
N ILE A 41 38.01 1.97 1.98
CA ILE A 41 37.05 2.59 2.91
C ILE A 41 36.53 3.91 2.32
N SER A 42 37.42 4.77 1.82
CA SER A 42 37.02 6.04 1.22
C SER A 42 36.10 5.85 -0.01
N ASN A 43 36.38 4.84 -0.84
CA ASN A 43 35.54 4.49 -1.98
C ASN A 43 34.16 3.98 -1.54
N LEU A 44 34.11 3.12 -0.51
CA LEU A 44 32.86 2.63 0.07
C LEU A 44 32.05 3.75 0.71
N GLU A 45 32.69 4.67 1.43
CA GLU A 45 32.05 5.85 2.01
C GLU A 45 31.47 6.76 0.92
N ALA A 46 32.19 6.96 -0.18
CA ALA A 46 31.69 7.71 -1.34
C ALA A 46 30.49 7.03 -1.99
N GLU A 47 30.50 5.70 -2.13
CA GLU A 47 29.39 4.92 -2.68
C GLU A 47 28.16 4.94 -1.75
N VAL A 48 28.37 4.79 -0.44
CA VAL A 48 27.32 4.93 0.59
C VAL A 48 26.75 6.34 0.59
N ASN A 49 27.58 7.38 0.50
CA ASN A 49 27.11 8.75 0.45
C ASN A 49 26.33 9.04 -0.84
N LYS A 50 26.75 8.47 -1.98
CA LYS A 50 26.02 8.52 -3.25
C LYS A 50 24.65 7.81 -3.16
N LEU A 51 24.57 6.70 -2.44
CA LEU A 51 23.31 5.99 -2.17
C LEU A 51 22.40 6.79 -1.23
N LYS A 52 22.96 7.39 -0.17
CA LYS A 52 22.23 8.28 0.77
C LYS A 52 21.76 9.57 0.11
N SER A 53 22.52 10.12 -0.83
CA SER A 53 22.20 11.34 -1.56
C SER A 53 21.35 11.08 -2.81
N SER A 54 21.09 9.81 -3.17
CA SER A 54 20.21 9.48 -4.29
C SER A 54 18.77 9.84 -3.91
N PRO A 55 18.07 10.69 -4.67
CA PRO A 55 16.77 11.24 -4.29
C PRO A 55 15.60 10.24 -4.30
N ASN A 56 15.85 8.94 -4.25
CA ASN A 56 14.83 7.91 -4.16
C ASN A 56 15.41 6.65 -3.54
N MET A 57 15.31 6.51 -2.22
CA MET A 57 15.02 5.24 -1.56
C MET A 57 14.45 5.58 -0.18
N ILE A 58 13.22 6.10 -0.14
CA ILE A 58 12.36 5.65 0.96
C ILE A 58 12.12 4.17 0.59
N PRO A 59 12.67 3.17 1.30
CA PRO A 59 12.71 1.78 0.81
C PRO A 59 11.32 1.21 0.46
N ASN A 60 10.32 1.84 1.03
CA ASN A 60 8.92 1.53 0.98
C ASN A 60 8.20 2.17 -0.24
N VAL A 61 8.74 3.24 -0.88
CA VAL A 61 8.22 3.85 -2.12
C VAL A 61 9.18 3.60 -3.29
N ARG A 62 8.78 2.78 -4.28
CA ARG A 62 9.72 2.33 -5.33
C ARG A 62 9.09 1.98 -6.68
N GLN A 63 9.94 1.77 -7.68
CA GLN A 63 9.56 1.41 -9.03
C GLN A 63 8.99 -0.01 -9.14
N ASN A 64 8.15 -0.25 -10.16
CA ASN A 64 7.81 -1.62 -10.60
C ASN A 64 8.82 -2.14 -11.65
N LEU A 65 8.54 -3.35 -12.17
CA LEU A 65 9.40 -4.06 -13.12
C LEU A 65 9.63 -3.32 -14.45
N GLU A 66 8.75 -2.38 -14.81
CA GLU A 66 8.87 -1.56 -16.03
C GLU A 66 9.40 -0.14 -15.75
N GLY A 67 9.84 0.13 -14.52
CA GLY A 67 10.41 1.42 -14.13
C GLY A 67 9.38 2.51 -13.83
N HIS A 68 8.08 2.20 -13.79
CA HIS A 68 7.08 3.16 -13.33
C HIS A 68 7.27 3.46 -11.85
N SER A 69 7.31 4.74 -11.49
CA SER A 69 7.43 5.22 -10.10
C SER A 69 6.12 5.83 -9.61
N PRO A 70 5.82 5.74 -8.30
CA PRO A 70 4.72 6.49 -7.71
C PRO A 70 4.89 8.00 -7.88
N SER A 71 3.79 8.69 -8.18
CA SER A 71 3.66 10.15 -8.18
C SER A 71 2.83 10.57 -6.97
N ILE A 72 3.48 11.12 -5.95
CA ILE A 72 2.87 11.45 -4.67
C ILE A 72 2.82 12.96 -4.51
N SER A 73 1.67 13.50 -4.11
CA SER A 73 1.56 14.93 -3.79
C SER A 73 2.43 15.30 -2.60
N LYS A 74 2.99 16.51 -2.62
CA LYS A 74 3.74 17.09 -1.49
C LYS A 74 2.85 17.92 -0.56
N ILE A 75 1.57 18.06 -0.88
CA ILE A 75 0.62 18.90 -0.15
C ILE A 75 -0.12 18.00 0.84
N GLY A 76 0.25 18.10 2.12
CA GLY A 76 -0.44 17.44 3.24
C GLY A 76 -0.49 15.91 3.19
N THR A 77 0.24 15.27 2.27
CA THR A 77 0.19 13.82 2.09
C THR A 77 1.29 13.15 2.90
N TYR A 78 0.91 12.20 3.74
CA TYR A 78 1.79 11.42 4.57
C TYR A 78 1.77 9.95 4.15
N ILE A 79 2.96 9.37 4.00
CA ILE A 79 3.15 7.93 3.81
C ILE A 79 3.99 7.43 4.96
N ASP A 80 3.42 6.53 5.74
CA ASP A 80 4.11 5.92 6.86
C ASP A 80 5.37 5.14 6.40
N PRO A 81 6.50 5.20 7.14
CA PRO A 81 7.71 4.46 6.80
C PRO A 81 7.52 2.94 6.66
N ASP A 82 6.53 2.36 7.35
CA ASP A 82 6.21 0.94 7.28
C ASP A 82 5.19 0.59 6.18
N ALA A 83 4.63 1.58 5.48
CA ALA A 83 3.71 1.39 4.35
C ALA A 83 4.44 1.23 3.02
N VAL A 84 4.01 0.37 2.11
CA VAL A 84 4.69 0.10 0.84
C VAL A 84 3.88 0.65 -0.35
N VAL A 85 4.51 1.47 -1.21
CA VAL A 85 3.92 2.03 -2.44
C VAL A 85 4.80 1.70 -3.64
N ILE A 86 4.27 0.96 -4.63
CA ILE A 86 5.07 0.44 -5.75
C ILE A 86 4.39 0.72 -7.09
N GLY A 87 5.18 1.19 -8.06
CA GLY A 87 4.78 1.17 -9.48
C GLY A 87 3.96 2.37 -9.93
N ASN A 88 3.08 2.15 -10.91
CA ASN A 88 2.26 3.21 -11.52
C ASN A 88 1.10 3.63 -10.59
N VAL A 89 1.43 4.41 -9.56
CA VAL A 89 0.49 4.90 -8.55
C VAL A 89 0.51 6.43 -8.57
N LYS A 90 -0.67 7.06 -8.58
CA LYS A 90 -0.82 8.51 -8.38
C LYS A 90 -1.59 8.77 -7.09
N ILE A 91 -1.06 9.61 -6.22
CA ILE A 91 -1.66 9.98 -4.93
C ILE A 91 -1.89 11.49 -4.88
N GLY A 92 -3.13 11.90 -4.60
CA GLY A 92 -3.58 13.29 -4.48
C GLY A 92 -3.16 13.97 -3.17
N ASP A 93 -3.74 15.13 -2.89
CA ASP A 93 -3.41 15.98 -1.75
C ASP A 93 -4.06 15.48 -0.45
N ASN A 94 -3.43 15.78 0.70
CA ASN A 94 -3.96 15.47 2.04
C ASN A 94 -4.31 13.99 2.24
N VAL A 95 -3.55 13.08 1.61
CA VAL A 95 -3.76 11.64 1.76
C VAL A 95 -2.98 11.13 2.96
N TYR A 96 -3.61 10.28 3.77
CA TYR A 96 -2.96 9.52 4.84
C TYR A 96 -2.77 8.07 4.39
N VAL A 97 -1.53 7.57 4.44
CA VAL A 97 -1.21 6.14 4.25
C VAL A 97 -0.57 5.62 5.54
N GLY A 98 -1.30 4.76 6.25
CA GLY A 98 -0.92 4.24 7.56
C GLY A 98 0.02 3.03 7.51
N PRO A 99 0.57 2.63 8.66
CA PRO A 99 1.52 1.51 8.79
C PRO A 99 1.07 0.23 8.11
N HIS A 100 2.00 -0.48 7.47
CA HIS A 100 1.77 -1.76 6.80
C HIS A 100 0.73 -1.76 5.66
N ALA A 101 0.21 -0.60 5.25
CA ALA A 101 -0.57 -0.51 4.02
C ALA A 101 0.31 -0.87 2.81
N VAL A 102 -0.26 -1.54 1.81
CA VAL A 102 0.44 -1.89 0.56
C VAL A 102 -0.37 -1.42 -0.63
N VAL A 103 0.16 -0.43 -1.36
CA VAL A 103 -0.38 0.07 -2.62
C VAL A 103 0.55 -0.34 -3.75
N ARG A 104 0.20 -1.40 -4.49
CA ARG A 104 1.13 -2.05 -5.42
C ARG A 104 0.53 -2.17 -6.82
N CYS A 105 1.19 -1.52 -7.77
CA CYS A 105 0.80 -1.48 -9.17
C CYS A 105 1.94 -1.98 -10.07
N ASP A 106 2.17 -3.29 -10.04
CA ASP A 106 3.31 -3.96 -10.67
C ASP A 106 2.94 -5.07 -11.67
N GLU A 107 1.66 -5.47 -11.74
CA GLU A 107 1.18 -6.34 -12.81
C GLU A 107 1.15 -5.60 -14.16
N VAL A 108 2.22 -5.76 -14.93
CA VAL A 108 2.42 -5.09 -16.22
C VAL A 108 1.83 -5.86 -17.40
N PRO A 109 1.25 -5.23 -18.45
CA PRO A 109 1.05 -3.79 -18.58
C PRO A 109 0.00 -3.31 -17.57
N THR A 110 0.19 -2.10 -17.04
CA THR A 110 -0.69 -1.51 -16.02
C THR A 110 -1.46 -0.30 -16.58
N LYS A 111 -2.71 -0.10 -16.12
CA LYS A 111 -3.46 1.17 -16.33
C LYS A 111 -3.43 2.10 -15.12
N GLY A 112 -2.67 1.73 -14.09
CA GLY A 112 -2.40 2.54 -12.90
C GLY A 112 -3.41 2.40 -11.77
N ILE A 113 -2.97 2.83 -10.58
CA ILE A 113 -3.81 3.08 -9.40
C ILE A 113 -3.85 4.59 -9.21
N VAL A 114 -5.05 5.17 -9.21
CA VAL A 114 -5.27 6.62 -9.00
C VAL A 114 -6.01 6.82 -7.69
N ILE A 115 -5.39 7.53 -6.77
CA ILE A 115 -5.94 7.90 -5.46
C ILE A 115 -6.18 9.42 -5.47
N GLY A 116 -7.41 9.82 -5.19
CA GLY A 116 -7.87 11.20 -5.10
C GLY A 116 -7.35 11.92 -3.87
N ASN A 117 -7.95 13.08 -3.59
CA ASN A 117 -7.57 13.93 -2.48
C ASN A 117 -8.29 13.52 -1.18
N LYS A 118 -7.67 13.78 -0.04
CA LYS A 118 -8.25 13.54 1.29
C LYS A 118 -8.68 12.08 1.51
N VAL A 119 -8.06 11.16 0.78
CA VAL A 119 -8.28 9.72 0.95
C VAL A 119 -7.46 9.27 2.16
N ASN A 120 -8.02 8.36 2.96
CA ASN A 120 -7.24 7.66 3.98
C ASN A 120 -7.13 6.17 3.63
N ILE A 121 -5.90 5.67 3.66
CA ILE A 121 -5.50 4.28 3.44
C ILE A 121 -4.93 3.82 4.77
N GLN A 122 -5.77 3.22 5.59
CA GLN A 122 -5.43 2.92 6.98
C GLN A 122 -4.54 1.67 7.08
N ASP A 123 -4.22 1.31 8.31
CA ASP A 123 -3.26 0.26 8.66
C ASP A 123 -3.59 -1.07 7.96
N GLY A 124 -2.59 -1.68 7.33
CA GLY A 124 -2.71 -2.99 6.70
C GLY A 124 -3.64 -3.05 5.48
N VAL A 125 -4.11 -1.92 4.94
CA VAL A 125 -4.92 -1.90 3.72
C VAL A 125 -4.11 -2.40 2.52
N ILE A 126 -4.70 -3.26 1.70
CA ILE A 126 -4.06 -3.78 0.47
C ILE A 126 -4.79 -3.25 -0.76
N ILE A 127 -4.05 -2.60 -1.66
CA ILE A 127 -4.53 -2.11 -2.95
C ILE A 127 -3.66 -2.70 -4.06
N HIS A 128 -4.27 -3.49 -4.93
CA HIS A 128 -3.54 -4.19 -5.99
C HIS A 128 -4.42 -4.40 -7.21
N ALA A 129 -3.88 -4.25 -8.43
CA ALA A 129 -4.66 -4.36 -9.66
C ALA A 129 -4.25 -5.59 -10.46
N LEU A 130 -5.23 -6.30 -11.05
CA LEU A 130 -4.96 -7.29 -12.08
C LEU A 130 -4.28 -6.63 -13.29
N ARG A 131 -3.44 -7.39 -13.99
CA ARG A 131 -2.79 -7.00 -15.25
C ARG A 131 -3.77 -6.35 -16.22
N GLY A 132 -3.40 -5.19 -16.75
CA GLY A 132 -4.18 -4.45 -17.74
C GLY A 132 -5.44 -3.75 -17.19
N THR A 133 -5.63 -3.76 -15.87
CA THR A 133 -6.76 -3.10 -15.20
C THR A 133 -6.33 -1.83 -14.45
N LYS A 134 -7.33 -1.07 -14.00
CA LYS A 134 -7.17 0.20 -13.29
C LYS A 134 -7.88 0.13 -11.94
N ILE A 135 -7.34 0.84 -10.96
CA ILE A 135 -8.08 1.21 -9.75
C ILE A 135 -8.23 2.73 -9.70
N GLU A 136 -9.43 3.21 -9.39
CA GLU A 136 -9.73 4.61 -9.15
C GLU A 136 -10.38 4.77 -7.78
N ILE A 137 -9.76 5.53 -6.89
CA ILE A 137 -10.30 5.88 -5.58
C ILE A 137 -10.52 7.39 -5.61
N GLU A 138 -11.78 7.80 -5.56
CA GLU A 138 -12.16 9.21 -5.62
C GLU A 138 -11.95 9.93 -4.27
N ASP A 139 -12.12 11.25 -4.29
CA ASP A 139 -11.85 12.12 -3.15
C ASP A 139 -12.64 11.71 -1.90
N GLU A 140 -12.05 11.95 -0.72
CA GLU A 140 -12.69 11.78 0.59
C GLU A 140 -13.14 10.33 0.88
N ALA A 141 -12.70 9.35 0.07
CA ALA A 141 -12.93 7.94 0.35
C ALA A 141 -12.07 7.47 1.55
N SER A 142 -12.63 6.55 2.34
CA SER A 142 -11.94 5.94 3.48
C SER A 142 -11.78 4.44 3.25
N LEU A 143 -10.53 3.98 3.18
CA LEU A 143 -10.18 2.57 3.18
C LEU A 143 -9.69 2.21 4.57
N ALA A 144 -10.56 1.57 5.34
CA ALA A 144 -10.33 1.36 6.75
C ALA A 144 -9.46 0.12 7.03
N HIS A 145 -8.97 0.01 8.27
CA HIS A 145 -7.95 -0.98 8.66
C HIS A 145 -8.20 -2.40 8.09
N GLY A 146 -7.17 -2.95 7.45
CA GLY A 146 -7.17 -4.31 6.90
C GLY A 146 -8.12 -4.55 5.72
N SER A 147 -8.73 -3.52 5.15
CA SER A 147 -9.54 -3.67 3.93
C SER A 147 -8.70 -3.96 2.68
N ILE A 148 -9.31 -4.59 1.69
CA ILE A 148 -8.67 -4.97 0.43
C ILE A 148 -9.46 -4.37 -0.73
N VAL A 149 -8.77 -3.65 -1.62
CA VAL A 149 -9.31 -3.17 -2.90
C VAL A 149 -8.51 -3.78 -4.05
N HIS A 150 -9.13 -4.69 -4.80
CA HIS A 150 -8.50 -5.39 -5.90
C HIS A 150 -9.10 -5.02 -7.26
N GLY A 151 -8.24 -4.61 -8.20
CA GLY A 151 -8.63 -4.13 -9.52
C GLY A 151 -9.17 -5.24 -10.44
N PRO A 152 -10.03 -4.91 -11.43
CA PRO A 152 -10.51 -3.56 -11.76
C PRO A 152 -11.50 -3.04 -10.72
N ALA A 153 -11.30 -1.84 -10.18
CA ALA A 153 -12.18 -1.33 -9.13
C ALA A 153 -12.32 0.19 -9.18
N LYS A 154 -13.48 0.68 -8.72
CA LYS A 154 -13.72 2.10 -8.48
C LYS A 154 -14.33 2.30 -7.10
N ILE A 155 -13.73 3.17 -6.29
CA ILE A 155 -14.27 3.57 -4.99
C ILE A 155 -14.71 5.03 -5.11
N GLY A 156 -16.02 5.26 -5.02
CA GLY A 156 -16.62 6.57 -5.25
C GLY A 156 -16.35 7.57 -4.14
N LYS A 157 -16.59 8.85 -4.44
CA LYS A 157 -16.37 9.97 -3.52
C LYS A 157 -17.06 9.73 -2.18
N ASN A 158 -16.35 9.96 -1.07
CA ASN A 158 -16.89 9.80 0.29
C ASN A 158 -17.44 8.39 0.60
N ALA A 159 -17.07 7.39 -0.20
CA ALA A 159 -17.39 5.99 0.12
C ALA A 159 -16.50 5.50 1.27
N PHE A 160 -17.04 4.56 2.05
CA PHE A 160 -16.36 3.99 3.20
C PHE A 160 -16.23 2.48 3.03
N VAL A 161 -15.01 1.99 2.86
CA VAL A 161 -14.69 0.56 2.84
C VAL A 161 -14.21 0.20 4.25
N ALA A 162 -15.07 -0.47 5.01
CA ALA A 162 -14.87 -0.64 6.43
C ALA A 162 -13.88 -1.77 6.77
N PHE A 163 -13.60 -1.93 8.07
CA PHE A 163 -12.56 -2.83 8.56
C PHE A 163 -12.68 -4.25 8.00
N GLY A 164 -11.58 -4.78 7.45
CA GLY A 164 -11.50 -6.13 6.89
C GLY A 164 -12.37 -6.41 5.66
N ALA A 165 -13.04 -5.40 5.09
CA ALA A 165 -13.87 -5.58 3.90
C ALA A 165 -13.04 -5.84 2.64
N VAL A 166 -13.60 -6.56 1.68
CA VAL A 166 -12.98 -6.86 0.39
C VAL A 166 -13.83 -6.30 -0.74
N VAL A 167 -13.22 -5.54 -1.65
CA VAL A 167 -13.81 -5.08 -2.91
C VAL A 167 -12.95 -5.57 -4.05
N PHE A 168 -13.47 -6.47 -4.88
CA PHE A 168 -12.77 -7.02 -6.05
C PHE A 168 -13.66 -6.90 -7.29
N ALA A 169 -13.09 -6.41 -8.40
CA ALA A 169 -13.78 -6.37 -9.69
C ALA A 169 -15.11 -5.58 -9.67
N ALA A 170 -15.20 -4.51 -8.87
CA ALA A 170 -16.46 -3.81 -8.59
C ALA A 170 -16.33 -2.28 -8.50
N GLU A 171 -17.45 -1.59 -8.74
CA GLU A 171 -17.62 -0.15 -8.49
C GLU A 171 -18.46 0.07 -7.23
N VAL A 172 -17.93 0.85 -6.29
CA VAL A 172 -18.63 1.31 -5.08
C VAL A 172 -19.08 2.74 -5.32
N GLY A 173 -20.39 2.98 -5.30
CA GLY A 173 -20.96 4.29 -5.58
C GLY A 173 -20.58 5.36 -4.54
N PRO A 174 -20.68 6.65 -4.87
CA PRO A 174 -20.41 7.74 -3.94
C PRO A 174 -21.24 7.62 -2.65
N GLY A 175 -20.60 7.87 -1.51
CA GLY A 175 -21.22 7.79 -0.19
C GLY A 175 -21.72 6.40 0.21
N ALA A 176 -21.41 5.35 -0.55
CA ALA A 176 -21.76 3.98 -0.16
C ALA A 176 -20.85 3.47 0.97
N LEU A 177 -21.37 2.53 1.75
CA LEU A 177 -20.67 1.89 2.86
C LEU A 177 -20.53 0.40 2.57
N ILE A 178 -19.30 -0.10 2.53
CA ILE A 178 -19.03 -1.53 2.55
C ILE A 178 -18.73 -1.90 4.00
N GLY A 179 -19.64 -2.64 4.64
CA GLY A 179 -19.60 -2.97 6.06
C GLY A 179 -18.40 -3.85 6.45
N HIS A 180 -18.17 -3.97 7.76
CA HIS A 180 -17.02 -4.71 8.28
C HIS A 180 -17.04 -6.17 7.82
N ASN A 181 -15.90 -6.69 7.37
CA ASN A 181 -15.77 -8.05 6.84
C ASN A 181 -16.78 -8.40 5.73
N ALA A 182 -17.39 -7.41 5.07
CA ALA A 182 -18.22 -7.66 3.90
C ALA A 182 -17.34 -7.93 2.67
N VAL A 183 -17.85 -8.73 1.74
CA VAL A 183 -17.17 -9.06 0.50
C VAL A 183 -18.03 -8.59 -0.67
N VAL A 184 -17.45 -7.81 -1.56
CA VAL A 184 -18.03 -7.41 -2.85
C VAL A 184 -17.12 -7.95 -3.93
N ASP A 185 -17.54 -9.03 -4.59
CA ASP A 185 -16.79 -9.72 -5.63
C ASP A 185 -17.55 -9.70 -6.96
N GLY A 186 -17.12 -8.81 -7.85
CA GLY A 186 -17.68 -8.65 -9.18
C GLY A 186 -16.99 -9.48 -10.26
N ILE A 187 -16.13 -10.43 -9.92
CA ILE A 187 -15.40 -11.20 -10.92
C ILE A 187 -16.36 -11.96 -11.84
N GLY A 188 -16.13 -11.86 -13.14
CA GLY A 188 -16.99 -12.52 -14.15
C GLY A 188 -18.40 -11.94 -14.29
N VAL A 189 -18.70 -10.77 -13.69
CA VAL A 189 -19.92 -10.01 -13.93
C VAL A 189 -19.77 -9.15 -15.19
N GLU A 190 -20.57 -9.45 -16.21
CA GLU A 190 -20.58 -8.68 -17.46
C GLU A 190 -21.09 -7.25 -17.20
N GLY A 191 -20.37 -6.24 -17.69
CA GLY A 191 -20.67 -4.83 -17.39
C GLY A 191 -20.20 -4.35 -16.01
N GLY A 192 -19.65 -5.24 -15.17
CA GLY A 192 -19.13 -4.95 -13.84
C GLY A 192 -20.19 -4.89 -12.74
N LEU A 193 -19.83 -5.34 -11.54
CA LEU A 193 -20.70 -5.24 -10.35
C LEU A 193 -20.65 -3.81 -9.79
N LYS A 194 -21.83 -3.22 -9.54
CA LYS A 194 -21.94 -1.85 -9.00
C LYS A 194 -22.79 -1.81 -7.74
N ILE A 195 -22.20 -1.35 -6.63
CA ILE A 195 -22.95 -0.98 -5.43
C ILE A 195 -23.49 0.45 -5.63
N PRO A 196 -24.81 0.69 -5.57
CA PRO A 196 -25.36 2.02 -5.84
C PRO A 196 -24.93 3.07 -4.81
N ALA A 197 -24.99 4.35 -5.20
CA ALA A 197 -24.63 5.47 -4.34
C ALA A 197 -25.48 5.50 -3.05
N GLY A 198 -24.84 5.82 -1.91
CA GLY A 198 -25.51 5.90 -0.61
C GLY A 198 -26.06 4.58 -0.07
N LYS A 199 -25.80 3.44 -0.73
CA LYS A 199 -26.17 2.11 -0.24
C LYS A 199 -25.15 1.57 0.75
N MET A 200 -25.61 0.67 1.60
CA MET A 200 -24.82 -0.04 2.56
C MET A 200 -24.84 -1.53 2.23
N VAL A 201 -23.66 -2.12 2.08
CA VAL A 201 -23.48 -3.57 2.17
C VAL A 201 -23.29 -3.88 3.66
N PRO A 202 -24.21 -4.62 4.32
CA PRO A 202 -24.09 -4.90 5.75
C PRO A 202 -22.80 -5.64 6.10
N SER A 203 -22.32 -5.46 7.33
CA SER A 203 -21.13 -6.17 7.83
C SER A 203 -21.30 -7.69 7.70
N GLY A 204 -20.32 -8.37 7.12
CA GLY A 204 -20.35 -9.81 6.86
C GLY A 204 -21.22 -10.25 5.68
N ALA A 205 -21.88 -9.32 4.97
CA ALA A 205 -22.61 -9.66 3.75
C ALA A 205 -21.65 -10.01 2.61
N VAL A 206 -22.12 -10.82 1.68
CA VAL A 206 -21.39 -11.19 0.45
C VAL A 206 -22.21 -10.76 -0.75
N VAL A 207 -21.64 -9.95 -1.63
CA VAL A 207 -22.25 -9.55 -2.91
C VAL A 207 -21.41 -10.16 -4.02
N MET A 208 -21.96 -11.11 -4.76
CA MET A 208 -21.22 -11.83 -5.79
C MET A 208 -22.13 -12.39 -6.88
N LYS A 209 -21.51 -12.87 -7.96
CA LYS A 209 -22.16 -13.73 -8.95
C LYS A 209 -22.32 -15.14 -8.36
N ASP A 210 -23.54 -15.64 -8.29
CA ASP A 210 -23.84 -16.95 -7.75
C ASP A 210 -23.60 -18.09 -8.77
N VAL A 211 -23.92 -19.32 -8.37
CA VAL A 211 -23.74 -20.53 -9.19
C VAL A 211 -24.58 -20.53 -10.47
N ASP A 212 -25.69 -19.79 -10.49
CA ASP A 212 -26.57 -19.64 -11.65
C ASP A 212 -26.16 -18.45 -12.54
N GLY A 213 -25.09 -17.76 -12.16
CA GLY A 213 -24.55 -16.62 -12.89
C GLY A 213 -25.28 -15.29 -12.62
N GLN A 214 -26.13 -15.23 -11.60
CA GLN A 214 -26.87 -14.02 -11.22
C GLN A 214 -26.12 -13.27 -10.11
N VAL A 215 -26.08 -11.94 -10.21
CA VAL A 215 -25.54 -11.12 -9.12
C VAL A 215 -26.55 -11.10 -7.98
N LYS A 216 -26.10 -11.46 -6.79
CA LYS A 216 -26.91 -11.49 -5.57
C LYS A 216 -26.15 -10.87 -4.40
N ALA A 217 -26.89 -10.27 -3.46
CA ALA A 217 -26.38 -9.91 -2.15
C ALA A 217 -26.94 -10.88 -1.10
N PHE A 218 -26.06 -11.60 -0.42
CA PHE A 218 -26.35 -12.49 0.68
C PHE A 218 -26.11 -11.74 1.99
N LEU A 219 -27.19 -11.39 2.70
CA LEU A 219 -27.11 -10.63 3.93
C LEU A 219 -26.93 -11.57 5.14
N PRO A 220 -26.36 -11.08 6.26
CA PRO A 220 -26.10 -11.90 7.45
C PRO A 220 -27.35 -12.49 8.12
N ASP A 221 -28.52 -11.89 7.90
CA ASP A 221 -29.81 -12.36 8.43
C ASP A 221 -30.45 -13.46 7.56
N GLY A 222 -29.79 -13.88 6.48
CA GLY A 222 -30.28 -14.87 5.53
C GLY A 222 -31.07 -14.27 4.36
N THR A 223 -31.29 -12.95 4.32
CA THR A 223 -31.92 -12.27 3.18
C THR A 223 -31.04 -12.38 1.94
N VAL A 224 -31.65 -12.68 0.79
CA VAL A 224 -30.97 -12.70 -0.52
C VAL A 224 -31.63 -11.68 -1.43
N LEU A 225 -30.85 -10.69 -1.88
CA LEU A 225 -31.32 -9.66 -2.81
C LEU A 225 -30.79 -9.96 -4.21
N THR A 226 -31.65 -9.87 -5.23
CA THR A 226 -31.28 -9.97 -6.64
C THR A 226 -31.15 -8.60 -7.32
N ASP A 227 -31.66 -7.54 -6.69
CA ASP A 227 -31.47 -6.15 -7.12
C ASP A 227 -30.67 -5.40 -6.06
N LEU A 228 -29.49 -4.91 -6.42
CA LEU A 228 -28.61 -4.17 -5.51
C LEU A 228 -29.19 -2.79 -5.14
N ASN A 229 -30.22 -2.30 -5.84
CA ASN A 229 -30.96 -1.11 -5.42
C ASN A 229 -31.81 -1.35 -4.15
N GLU A 230 -32.06 -2.61 -3.78
CA GLU A 230 -32.77 -2.98 -2.56
C GLU A 230 -31.86 -3.06 -1.33
N LEU A 231 -30.54 -2.92 -1.51
CA LEU A 231 -29.61 -2.79 -0.39
C LEU A 231 -30.08 -1.67 0.56
N PRO A 232 -29.87 -1.80 1.87
CA PRO A 232 -30.22 -0.75 2.81
C PRO A 232 -29.47 0.54 2.47
N ASN A 233 -30.09 1.69 2.71
CA ASN A 233 -29.37 2.96 2.63
C ASN A 233 -28.45 3.10 3.84
N VAL A 234 -27.37 3.86 3.70
CA VAL A 234 -26.56 4.28 4.85
C VAL A 234 -27.46 4.99 5.87
N VAL A 235 -27.47 4.46 7.09
CA VAL A 235 -28.32 4.94 8.19
C VAL A 235 -27.93 6.36 8.61
N ASP A 236 -28.91 7.18 9.02
CA ASP A 236 -28.73 8.61 9.24
C ASP A 236 -27.63 8.96 10.25
N TRP A 237 -27.53 8.20 11.33
CA TRP A 237 -26.50 8.41 12.35
C TRP A 237 -25.08 8.12 11.83
N TYR A 238 -24.94 7.31 10.77
CA TYR A 238 -23.65 6.97 10.18
C TYR A 238 -23.22 7.94 9.08
N LYS A 239 -24.16 8.62 8.41
CA LYS A 239 -23.87 9.60 7.35
C LYS A 239 -22.75 10.61 7.68
N PRO A 240 -22.64 11.16 8.91
CA PRO A 240 -21.54 12.09 9.24
C PRO A 240 -20.21 11.40 9.55
N VAL A 241 -20.17 10.06 9.73
CA VAL A 241 -18.96 9.34 10.16
C VAL A 241 -17.85 9.40 9.11
N PRO A 242 -18.07 9.11 7.81
CA PRO A 242 -17.00 9.19 6.82
C PRO A 242 -16.30 10.55 6.76
N GLY A 243 -17.06 11.65 6.80
CA GLY A 243 -16.50 13.00 6.83
C GLY A 243 -15.62 13.26 8.04
N LYS A 244 -16.06 12.85 9.24
CA LYS A 244 -15.25 12.96 10.46
C LYS A 244 -13.98 12.12 10.39
N VAL A 245 -14.05 10.93 9.79
CA VAL A 245 -12.87 10.06 9.60
C VAL A 245 -11.89 10.72 8.64
N VAL A 246 -12.37 11.34 7.56
CA VAL A 246 -11.53 12.13 6.65
C VAL A 246 -10.84 13.26 7.40
N ASP A 247 -11.58 14.08 8.14
CA ASP A 247 -11.02 15.21 8.90
C ASP A 247 -9.91 14.76 9.87
N VAL A 248 -10.16 13.71 10.65
CA VAL A 248 -9.17 13.13 11.58
C VAL A 248 -7.94 12.62 10.84
N ASN A 249 -8.09 11.97 9.68
CA ASN A 249 -6.93 11.45 8.95
C ASN A 249 -6.11 12.54 8.26
N ILE A 250 -6.73 13.67 7.89
CA ILE A 250 -5.99 14.86 7.45
C ILE A 250 -5.17 15.42 8.61
N GLU A 251 -5.78 15.57 9.79
CA GLU A 251 -5.07 16.03 11.00
C GLU A 251 -3.92 15.08 11.39
N LEU A 252 -4.11 13.76 11.25
CA LEU A 252 -3.06 12.77 11.45
C LEU A 252 -1.91 12.95 10.45
N ALA A 253 -2.21 13.06 9.15
CA ALA A 253 -1.19 13.27 8.12
C ALA A 253 -0.38 14.54 8.38
N GLU A 254 -1.05 15.65 8.70
CA GLU A 254 -0.39 16.90 9.09
C GLU A 254 0.45 16.77 10.37
N GLY A 255 -0.05 16.02 11.36
CA GLY A 255 0.65 15.78 12.62
C GLY A 255 1.93 14.97 12.43
N TYR A 256 1.89 13.93 11.59
CA TYR A 256 3.06 13.11 11.29
C TYR A 256 4.09 13.84 10.43
N LEU A 257 3.66 14.68 9.48
CA LEU A 257 4.57 15.49 8.66
C LEU A 257 5.38 16.53 9.45
N LYS A 258 4.97 16.86 10.67
CA LYS A 258 5.66 17.82 11.55
C LYS A 258 6.72 17.19 12.47
N LYS A 259 6.80 15.86 12.51
CA LYS A 259 7.77 15.12 13.34
C LYS A 259 9.05 14.83 12.56
#